data_AF-A0A856MQF4-F1
#
_entry.id   AF-A0A856MQF4-F1
#
_cell.length_a   1.000
_cell.length_b   1.000
_cell.length_c   1.000
_cell.angle_alpha   90.00
_cell.angle_beta   90.00
_cell.angle_gamma   90.00
#
_symmetry.space_group_name_H-M   'P 1'
#
loop_
_entity.id
_entity.type
_entity.pdbx_description
1 polymer ?
#
loop_
_entity_poly.entity_id
_entity_poly.type
_entity_poly.pdbx_seq_one_letter_code
_entity_poly.pdbx_strand_id
1 'polypeptide(L)'
;MSANRCPNSKCEYFNRVLPNNAKVCPMCGTPLGNAIAPKSSTPPNTSSPPKVVNQTDYPASINPPSYQSSSVPYVEQPPPPLPPPSPPAYPPPAAPSAYPPSATPSAYPSSATPSAYPPPSSPRPVLRLMHSSGREFRFFREDGYIGRRSQMSGRIPEIDLFGIPNEGVVSRAHARIYWDANQNAYIIIDNSRNGTYLNGNFLASGVPYRLSNGDLLQLGQNNLVTFTVSVIF
;
A
#
# COMPACT_ATOMS: atom_id res chain seq x y z
N MET A 1 16.63 -24.69 22.22
CA MET A 1 17.44 -23.46 22.04
C MET A 1 16.53 -22.28 22.32
N SER A 2 16.75 -21.54 23.42
CA SER A 2 15.92 -20.39 23.78
C SER A 2 16.14 -19.27 22.77
N ALA A 3 15.10 -18.87 22.06
CA ALA A 3 15.21 -17.84 21.05
C ALA A 3 15.20 -16.45 21.70
N ASN A 4 16.20 -15.62 21.41
CA ASN A 4 16.32 -14.28 21.98
C ASN A 4 15.19 -13.39 21.45
N ARG A 5 14.54 -12.64 22.34
CA ARG A 5 13.48 -11.67 22.03
C ARG A 5 13.93 -10.27 22.41
N CYS A 6 13.46 -9.26 21.68
CA CYS A 6 13.80 -7.87 21.97
C CYS A 6 13.04 -7.34 23.21
N PRO A 7 13.73 -6.81 24.24
CA PRO A 7 13.09 -6.27 25.44
C PRO A 7 12.59 -4.83 25.30
N ASN A 8 12.92 -4.14 24.20
CA ASN A 8 12.54 -2.74 23.99
C ASN A 8 11.09 -2.63 23.49
N SER A 9 10.19 -2.10 24.32
CA SER A 9 8.76 -1.93 24.04
C SER A 9 8.42 -0.95 22.91
N LYS A 10 9.37 -0.12 22.50
CA LYS A 10 9.21 0.80 21.36
C LYS A 10 9.75 0.23 20.04
N CYS A 11 10.32 -0.97 20.07
CA CYS A 11 10.82 -1.62 18.87
C CYS A 11 9.69 -2.39 18.18
N GLU A 12 9.61 -2.32 16.85
CA GLU A 12 8.65 -3.10 16.05
C GLU A 12 8.84 -4.62 16.21
N TYR A 13 10.03 -5.05 16.65
CA TYR A 13 10.35 -6.44 16.98
C TYR A 13 10.21 -6.77 18.48
N PHE A 14 9.57 -5.90 19.26
CA PHE A 14 9.25 -6.16 20.65
C PHE A 14 8.50 -7.48 20.78
N ASN A 15 9.04 -8.38 21.61
CA ASN A 15 8.49 -9.72 21.85
C ASN A 15 8.42 -10.65 20.62
N ARG A 16 8.99 -10.28 19.46
CA ARG A 16 9.16 -11.19 18.31
C ARG A 16 10.42 -12.03 18.48
N VAL A 17 10.39 -13.26 17.96
CA VAL A 17 11.52 -14.18 17.96
C VAL A 17 12.55 -13.70 16.94
N LEU A 18 13.77 -13.42 17.38
CA LEU A 18 14.87 -13.07 16.47
C LEU A 18 15.60 -14.33 15.99
N PRO A 19 16.22 -14.29 14.80
CA PRO A 19 17.06 -15.39 14.31
C PRO A 19 18.18 -15.71 15.31
N ASN A 20 18.46 -17.01 15.46
CA ASN A 20 19.35 -17.53 16.50
C ASN A 20 20.76 -16.89 16.43
N ASN A 21 21.32 -16.60 17.61
CA ASN A 21 22.62 -15.94 17.88
C ASN A 21 22.75 -14.42 17.70
N ALA A 22 21.67 -13.67 17.41
CA ALA A 22 21.73 -12.22 17.45
C ALA A 22 22.01 -11.70 18.88
N LYS A 23 23.20 -11.09 19.08
CA LYS A 23 23.59 -10.42 20.35
C LYS A 23 23.02 -9.00 20.47
N VAL A 24 22.49 -8.46 19.38
CA VAL A 24 21.91 -7.12 19.29
C VAL A 24 20.71 -7.18 18.35
N CYS A 25 19.62 -6.49 18.69
CA CYS A 25 18.44 -6.38 17.84
C CYS A 25 18.77 -5.54 16.60
N PRO A 26 18.61 -6.05 15.36
CA PRO A 26 18.97 -5.34 14.13
C PRO A 26 18.07 -4.13 13.82
N MET A 27 16.89 -4.06 14.46
CA MET A 27 15.92 -2.98 14.20
C MET A 27 16.03 -1.80 15.16
N CYS A 28 16.63 -1.99 16.34
CA CYS A 28 16.72 -0.93 17.35
C CYS A 28 18.08 -0.83 18.04
N GLY A 29 19.04 -1.69 17.70
CA GLY A 29 20.37 -1.71 18.31
C GLY A 29 20.41 -2.16 19.78
N THR A 30 19.29 -2.62 20.34
CA THR A 30 19.24 -3.03 21.76
C THR A 30 19.99 -4.36 21.96
N PRO A 31 20.95 -4.44 22.90
CA PRO A 31 21.69 -5.66 23.17
C PRO A 31 20.77 -6.76 23.74
N LEU A 32 20.93 -7.98 23.23
CA LEU A 32 20.19 -9.18 23.60
C LEU A 32 21.14 -10.09 24.39
N GLY A 33 21.08 -9.97 25.72
CA GLY A 33 21.87 -10.76 26.66
C GLY A 33 21.21 -10.82 28.03
N ASN A 34 20.94 -12.05 28.48
CA ASN A 34 20.46 -12.53 29.79
C ASN A 34 19.59 -11.62 30.69
N ALA A 35 18.30 -11.98 30.72
CA ALA A 35 17.36 -11.96 31.85
C ALA A 35 17.75 -11.15 33.10
N ILE A 36 17.14 -9.97 33.26
CA ILE A 36 16.81 -9.46 34.59
C ILE A 36 15.53 -10.19 35.01
N ALA A 37 15.65 -11.08 35.99
CA ALA A 37 14.52 -11.81 36.59
C ALA A 37 13.56 -10.85 37.34
N PRO A 38 12.28 -11.20 37.49
CA PRO A 38 11.27 -10.34 38.09
C PRO A 38 11.33 -10.34 39.64
N LYS A 39 10.86 -9.23 40.22
CA LYS A 39 10.68 -8.97 41.67
C LYS A 39 9.89 -10.08 42.38
N SER A 40 10.28 -10.46 43.61
CA SER A 40 9.40 -10.89 44.72
C SER A 40 10.13 -11.00 46.09
N SER A 41 9.50 -10.41 47.13
CA SER A 41 9.40 -10.78 48.58
C SER A 41 10.59 -10.77 49.58
N THR A 42 10.67 -9.67 50.36
CA THR A 42 10.70 -9.51 51.87
C THR A 42 11.73 -10.22 52.80
N PRO A 43 11.89 -9.83 54.10
CA PRO A 43 13.05 -9.13 54.71
C PRO A 43 13.89 -10.01 55.69
N PRO A 44 14.95 -9.50 56.38
CA PRO A 44 14.76 -8.87 57.71
C PRO A 44 15.71 -7.72 58.10
N ASN A 45 15.25 -6.98 59.11
CA ASN A 45 15.88 -6.02 60.02
C ASN A 45 17.34 -6.28 60.43
N THR A 46 18.17 -5.23 60.49
CA THR A 46 18.81 -4.77 61.76
C THR A 46 19.42 -3.35 61.63
N SER A 47 18.86 -2.40 62.39
CA SER A 47 19.48 -1.29 63.16
C SER A 47 20.84 -0.72 62.70
N SER A 48 21.01 0.58 62.40
CA SER A 48 21.17 1.74 63.33
C SER A 48 21.62 3.01 62.52
N PRO A 49 21.72 4.26 63.04
CA PRO A 49 21.12 5.48 62.45
C PRO A 49 22.11 6.41 61.69
N PRO A 50 21.64 7.55 61.11
CA PRO A 50 22.37 8.29 60.09
C PRO A 50 23.37 9.30 60.68
N LYS A 51 24.52 9.46 60.03
CA LYS A 51 25.43 10.60 60.24
C LYS A 51 25.41 11.51 59.02
N VAL A 52 24.87 12.70 59.23
CA VAL A 52 25.03 13.88 58.39
C VAL A 52 26.51 14.27 58.33
N VAL A 53 27.08 14.35 57.13
CA VAL A 53 28.21 15.24 56.82
C VAL A 53 28.03 15.75 55.39
N ASN A 54 27.66 17.02 55.29
CA ASN A 54 28.02 17.89 54.17
C ASN A 54 29.55 18.02 54.14
N GLN A 55 30.19 17.82 52.98
CA GLN A 55 31.08 18.81 52.35
C GLN A 55 31.88 18.19 51.20
N THR A 56 31.79 18.88 50.06
CA THR A 56 32.87 19.17 49.10
C THR A 56 33.90 18.08 48.86
N ASP A 57 33.79 17.42 47.71
CA ASP A 57 34.96 17.20 46.85
C ASP A 57 34.49 16.96 45.41
N TYR A 58 34.83 17.87 44.52
CA TYR A 58 34.70 17.68 43.08
C TYR A 58 35.96 16.96 42.59
N PRO A 59 35.87 15.76 42.00
CA PRO A 59 36.89 15.32 41.08
C PRO A 59 36.39 15.44 39.64
N ALA A 60 37.14 16.22 38.87
CA ALA A 60 37.46 16.07 37.46
C ALA A 60 36.32 15.71 36.47
N SER A 61 36.03 16.70 35.64
CA SER A 61 35.39 16.57 34.32
C SER A 61 35.88 15.34 33.55
N ILE A 62 35.00 14.33 33.41
CA ILE A 62 35.23 13.19 32.52
C ILE A 62 34.95 13.69 31.11
N ASN A 63 36.00 13.84 30.31
CA ASN A 63 35.90 14.10 28.88
C ASN A 63 35.01 13.02 28.22
N PRO A 64 34.13 13.37 27.27
CA PRO A 64 33.45 12.37 26.45
C PRO A 64 34.50 11.56 25.66
N PRO A 65 34.32 10.25 25.45
CA PRO A 65 35.25 9.48 24.64
C PRO A 65 35.28 10.06 23.23
N SER A 66 36.48 10.48 22.81
CA SER A 66 36.80 10.80 21.43
C SER A 66 36.51 9.56 20.58
N TYR A 67 35.45 9.62 19.78
CA TYR A 67 35.18 8.62 18.77
C TYR A 67 36.34 8.63 17.76
N GLN A 68 37.16 7.58 17.81
CA GLN A 68 38.08 7.28 16.73
C GLN A 68 37.24 7.04 15.46
N SER A 69 37.43 7.92 14.49
CA SER A 69 36.84 7.81 13.16
C SER A 69 37.46 6.61 12.45
N SER A 70 36.85 5.45 12.61
CA SER A 70 37.14 4.28 11.77
C SER A 70 36.75 4.63 10.34
N SER A 71 37.75 4.77 9.48
CA SER A 71 37.60 4.91 8.04
C SER A 71 36.76 3.75 7.50
N VAL A 72 35.51 4.02 7.17
CA VAL A 72 34.72 3.14 6.31
C VAL A 72 35.44 3.05 4.96
N PRO A 73 35.68 1.85 4.42
CA PRO A 73 36.15 1.74 3.03
C PRO A 73 35.08 2.36 2.15
N TYR A 74 35.46 3.40 1.40
CA TYR A 74 34.62 4.00 0.36
C TYR A 74 34.36 2.91 -0.67
N VAL A 75 33.18 2.30 -0.63
CA VAL A 75 32.70 1.48 -1.72
C VAL A 75 32.39 2.46 -2.83
N GLU A 76 33.22 2.47 -3.87
CA GLU A 76 33.03 3.28 -5.07
C GLU A 76 31.64 2.96 -5.64
N GLN A 77 30.69 3.87 -5.43
CA GLN A 77 29.37 3.75 -6.02
C GLN A 77 29.55 3.75 -7.54
N PRO A 78 29.03 2.76 -8.28
CA PRO A 78 29.05 2.81 -9.73
C PRO A 78 28.35 4.10 -10.19
N PRO A 79 28.83 4.73 -11.27
CA PRO A 79 28.24 5.96 -11.76
C PRO A 79 26.73 5.74 -12.01
N PRO A 80 25.90 6.76 -11.74
CA PRO A 80 24.47 6.65 -12.02
C PRO A 80 24.26 6.26 -13.49
N PRO A 81 23.28 5.39 -13.79
CA PRO A 81 22.98 5.00 -15.16
C PRO A 81 22.69 6.25 -15.99
N LEU A 82 23.25 6.29 -17.19
CA LEU A 82 23.01 7.38 -18.14
C LEU A 82 21.49 7.52 -18.39
N PRO A 83 20.99 8.76 -18.57
CA PRO A 83 19.60 8.95 -18.97
C PRO A 83 19.35 8.23 -20.30
N PRO A 84 18.15 7.65 -20.50
CA PRO A 84 17.81 7.03 -21.78
C PRO A 84 17.90 8.07 -22.91
N PRO A 85 18.30 7.65 -24.12
CA PRO A 85 18.35 8.55 -25.27
C PRO A 85 16.97 9.15 -25.53
N SER A 86 16.94 10.45 -25.80
CA SER A 86 15.72 11.14 -26.24
C SER A 86 15.13 10.44 -27.46
N PRO A 87 13.80 10.23 -27.52
CA PRO A 87 13.18 9.66 -28.72
C PRO A 87 13.45 10.55 -29.93
N PRO A 88 13.58 9.97 -31.14
CA PRO A 88 13.73 10.76 -32.35
C PRO A 88 12.54 11.69 -32.52
N ALA A 89 12.80 12.96 -32.81
CA ALA A 89 11.78 13.91 -33.17
C ALA A 89 11.18 13.49 -34.52
N TYR A 90 9.99 12.88 -34.50
CA TYR A 90 9.25 12.64 -35.72
C TYR A 90 8.79 13.99 -36.30
N PRO A 91 9.02 14.27 -37.59
CA PRO A 91 8.37 15.40 -38.23
C PRO A 91 6.85 15.19 -38.20
N PRO A 92 6.04 16.25 -38.01
CA PRO A 92 4.59 16.13 -38.11
C PRO A 92 4.21 15.63 -39.51
N PRO A 93 3.15 14.80 -39.64
CA PRO A 93 2.63 14.42 -40.94
C PRO A 93 2.24 15.68 -41.73
N ALA A 94 2.67 15.76 -42.99
CA ALA A 94 2.26 16.81 -43.90
C ALA A 94 0.73 16.79 -44.05
N ALA A 95 0.09 17.94 -43.82
CA ALA A 95 -1.33 18.13 -44.07
C ALA A 95 -1.62 17.89 -45.57
N PRO A 96 -2.63 17.09 -45.94
CA PRO A 96 -3.07 17.03 -47.32
C PRO A 96 -3.79 18.33 -47.70
N SER A 97 -3.21 19.02 -48.68
CA SER A 97 -3.79 20.17 -49.35
C SER A 97 -4.93 19.76 -50.28
N ALA A 98 -5.90 20.68 -50.39
CA ALA A 98 -6.86 20.87 -51.49
C ALA A 98 -8.08 19.94 -51.56
N TYR A 99 -9.21 20.47 -51.05
CA TYR A 99 -10.54 20.14 -51.55
C TYR A 99 -10.86 21.00 -52.79
N PRO A 100 -11.27 20.45 -53.93
CA PRO A 100 -12.08 21.19 -54.90
C PRO A 100 -13.57 21.16 -54.53
N PRO A 101 -14.36 22.17 -54.95
CA PRO A 101 -15.76 22.29 -54.55
C PRO A 101 -16.72 21.45 -55.41
N SER A 102 -17.82 21.06 -54.76
CA SER A 102 -19.14 20.65 -55.25
C SER A 102 -19.31 20.26 -56.73
N ALA A 103 -19.65 18.98 -56.92
CA ALA A 103 -20.52 18.54 -58.01
C ALA A 103 -21.87 18.06 -57.45
N THR A 104 -22.91 18.37 -58.20
CA THR A 104 -24.37 18.25 -58.02
C THR A 104 -24.94 16.90 -57.54
N PRO A 105 -26.19 16.89 -56.99
CA PRO A 105 -26.83 15.70 -56.48
C PRO A 105 -27.43 14.85 -57.61
N SER A 106 -26.85 13.67 -57.85
CA SER A 106 -27.49 12.64 -58.68
C SER A 106 -28.27 11.69 -57.78
N ALA A 107 -29.56 11.58 -58.07
CA ALA A 107 -30.52 10.74 -57.40
C ALA A 107 -30.07 9.27 -57.41
N TYR A 108 -29.87 8.69 -56.22
CA TYR A 108 -29.78 7.25 -56.04
C TYR A 108 -31.14 6.74 -55.54
N PRO A 109 -31.72 5.68 -56.12
CA PRO A 109 -32.86 5.00 -55.53
C PRO A 109 -32.44 4.39 -54.19
N SER A 110 -33.18 4.77 -53.15
CA SER A 110 -33.01 4.30 -51.78
C SER A 110 -33.37 2.82 -51.70
N SER A 111 -32.38 1.94 -51.80
CA SER A 111 -32.48 0.59 -51.23
C SER A 111 -32.06 0.68 -49.77
N ALA A 112 -33.01 1.12 -48.93
CA ALA A 112 -32.87 1.08 -47.48
C ALA A 112 -32.68 -0.39 -47.07
N THR A 113 -31.43 -0.77 -46.82
CA THR A 113 -31.12 -1.96 -46.05
C THR A 113 -31.71 -1.73 -44.66
N PRO A 114 -32.54 -2.62 -44.11
CA PRO A 114 -32.99 -2.47 -42.74
C PRO A 114 -31.74 -2.48 -41.86
N SER A 115 -31.47 -1.32 -41.25
CA SER A 115 -30.48 -1.14 -40.20
C SER A 115 -30.70 -2.27 -39.20
N ALA A 116 -29.73 -3.19 -39.13
CA ALA A 116 -29.71 -4.20 -38.09
C ALA A 116 -29.77 -3.43 -36.77
N TYR A 117 -30.91 -3.51 -36.08
CA TYR A 117 -31.03 -2.99 -34.73
C TYR A 117 -29.84 -3.53 -33.94
N PRO A 118 -28.97 -2.67 -33.37
CA PRO A 118 -27.99 -3.18 -32.44
C PRO A 118 -28.77 -3.92 -31.34
N PRO A 119 -28.36 -5.14 -30.95
CA PRO A 119 -29.04 -5.86 -29.89
C PRO A 119 -29.14 -4.95 -28.65
N PRO A 120 -30.26 -5.02 -27.89
CA PRO A 120 -30.39 -4.23 -26.68
C PRO A 120 -29.20 -4.53 -25.77
N SER A 121 -28.37 -3.52 -25.49
CA SER A 121 -27.29 -3.64 -24.53
C SER A 121 -27.92 -3.90 -23.17
N SER A 122 -27.77 -5.12 -22.65
CA SER A 122 -28.19 -5.44 -21.29
C SER A 122 -27.56 -4.40 -20.34
N PRO A 123 -28.35 -3.81 -19.41
CA PRO A 123 -27.80 -2.84 -18.48
C PRO A 123 -26.67 -3.48 -17.68
N ARG A 124 -25.51 -2.81 -17.64
CA ARG A 124 -24.36 -3.27 -16.85
C ARG A 124 -24.74 -3.21 -15.36
N PRO A 125 -24.48 -4.27 -14.58
CA PRO A 125 -24.73 -4.22 -13.16
C PRO A 125 -23.84 -3.18 -12.48
N VAL A 126 -24.32 -2.60 -11.38
CA VAL A 126 -23.54 -1.68 -10.55
C VAL A 126 -22.82 -2.46 -9.47
N LEU A 127 -21.50 -2.27 -9.38
CA LEU A 127 -20.71 -2.80 -8.26
C LEU A 127 -20.86 -1.90 -7.05
N ARG A 128 -21.19 -2.51 -5.91
CA ARG A 128 -21.34 -1.87 -4.61
C ARG A 128 -20.41 -2.55 -3.61
N LEU A 129 -19.65 -1.76 -2.88
CA LEU A 129 -18.76 -2.21 -1.83
C LEU A 129 -19.26 -1.64 -0.50
N MET A 130 -19.71 -2.52 0.40
CA MET A 130 -20.09 -2.13 1.76
C MET A 130 -18.90 -2.31 2.69
N HIS A 131 -18.34 -1.21 3.19
CA HIS A 131 -17.28 -1.23 4.18
C HIS A 131 -17.81 -1.69 5.54
N SER A 132 -16.98 -2.36 6.33
CA SER A 132 -17.33 -2.79 7.70
C SER A 132 -17.69 -1.65 8.66
N SER A 133 -17.30 -0.41 8.37
CA SER A 133 -17.76 0.78 9.11
C SER A 133 -19.19 1.23 8.76
N GLY A 134 -19.89 0.54 7.86
CA GLY A 134 -21.21 0.92 7.36
C GLY A 134 -21.20 1.92 6.19
N ARG A 135 -20.03 2.36 5.72
CA ARG A 135 -19.93 3.22 4.53
C ARG A 135 -20.12 2.42 3.25
N GLU A 136 -20.89 2.96 2.31
CA GLU A 136 -21.14 2.34 1.00
C GLU A 136 -20.38 3.09 -0.10
N PHE A 137 -19.76 2.33 -1.00
CA PHE A 137 -19.12 2.85 -2.20
C PHE A 137 -19.74 2.20 -3.44
N ARG A 138 -20.19 3.03 -4.38
CA ARG A 138 -20.78 2.57 -5.65
C ARG A 138 -19.83 2.84 -6.79
N PHE A 139 -19.63 1.84 -7.62
CA PHE A 139 -18.78 1.91 -8.79
C PHE A 139 -19.64 1.77 -10.04
N PHE A 140 -19.84 2.91 -10.70
CA PHE A 140 -20.68 3.04 -11.88
C PHE A 140 -19.90 2.93 -13.19
N ARG A 141 -18.57 2.91 -13.15
CA ARG A 141 -17.73 2.89 -14.36
C ARG A 141 -17.45 1.45 -14.81
N GLU A 142 -16.93 1.35 -16.02
CA GLU A 142 -16.45 0.09 -16.60
C GLU A 142 -15.06 -0.24 -16.13
N ASP A 143 -14.22 0.76 -15.90
CA ASP A 143 -12.90 0.59 -15.35
C ASP A 143 -12.54 1.75 -14.42
N GLY A 144 -11.65 1.47 -13.49
CA GLY A 144 -11.22 2.43 -12.51
C GLY A 144 -10.33 1.82 -11.45
N TYR A 145 -9.86 2.68 -10.55
CA TYR A 145 -9.03 2.33 -9.42
C TYR A 145 -9.80 2.51 -8.12
N ILE A 146 -9.49 1.63 -7.17
CA ILE A 146 -9.86 1.76 -5.78
C ILE A 146 -8.60 2.08 -4.97
N GLY A 147 -8.72 3.03 -4.05
CA GLY A 147 -7.62 3.39 -3.18
C GLY A 147 -7.86 4.70 -2.46
N ARG A 148 -6.78 5.23 -1.87
CA ARG A 148 -6.82 6.49 -1.14
C ARG A 148 -6.42 7.65 -2.05
N ARG A 149 -7.17 8.77 -2.02
CA ARG A 149 -6.74 10.00 -2.71
C ARG A 149 -5.31 10.42 -2.31
N SER A 150 -4.57 10.93 -3.27
CA SER A 150 -3.23 11.47 -3.05
C SER A 150 -3.27 13.00 -3.00
N GLN A 151 -2.98 13.60 -1.85
CA GLN A 151 -2.95 15.06 -1.70
C GLN A 151 -1.86 15.72 -2.56
N MET A 152 -0.74 15.03 -2.82
CA MET A 152 0.37 15.59 -3.61
C MET A 152 0.16 15.49 -5.13
N SER A 153 -0.49 14.43 -5.62
CA SER A 153 -0.55 14.16 -7.06
C SER A 153 -1.91 14.48 -7.69
N GLY A 154 -2.90 14.94 -6.92
CA GLY A 154 -4.22 15.34 -7.40
C GLY A 154 -5.08 14.22 -8.01
N ARG A 155 -4.55 13.00 -8.17
CA ARG A 155 -5.28 11.84 -8.69
C ARG A 155 -6.26 11.33 -7.64
N ILE A 156 -7.54 11.33 -8.01
CA ILE A 156 -8.64 10.81 -7.22
C ILE A 156 -9.05 9.48 -7.87
N PRO A 157 -8.95 8.35 -7.15
CA PRO A 157 -9.46 7.08 -7.66
C PRO A 157 -10.99 7.13 -7.76
N GLU A 158 -11.54 6.37 -8.70
CA GLU A 158 -12.97 6.26 -8.94
C GLU A 158 -13.71 5.80 -7.69
N ILE A 159 -13.09 4.89 -6.92
CA ILE A 159 -13.52 4.53 -5.58
C ILE A 159 -12.51 5.11 -4.59
N ASP A 160 -12.83 6.29 -4.07
CA ASP A 160 -12.01 6.98 -3.08
C ASP A 160 -12.36 6.57 -1.65
N LEU A 161 -11.38 5.95 -1.02
CA LEU A 161 -11.46 5.44 0.35
C LEU A 161 -11.05 6.47 1.40
N PHE A 162 -10.95 7.75 1.03
CA PHE A 162 -10.65 8.80 2.00
C PHE A 162 -11.66 8.84 3.17
N GLY A 163 -11.14 9.00 4.38
CA GLY A 163 -11.90 9.11 5.62
C GLY A 163 -12.48 7.78 6.13
N ILE A 164 -12.08 6.62 5.58
CA ILE A 164 -12.39 5.33 6.22
C ILE A 164 -11.43 5.09 7.39
N PRO A 165 -11.83 4.36 8.43
CA PRO A 165 -10.89 3.97 9.49
C PRO A 165 -9.74 3.17 8.88
N ASN A 166 -8.53 3.41 9.37
CA ASN A 166 -7.30 2.73 8.92
C ASN A 166 -6.95 2.93 7.43
N GLU A 167 -7.41 4.00 6.78
CA GLU A 167 -7.08 4.29 5.37
C GLU A 167 -5.57 4.27 5.05
N GLY A 168 -4.70 4.45 6.04
CA GLY A 168 -3.25 4.43 5.90
C GLY A 168 -2.68 3.09 5.42
N VAL A 169 -3.40 1.97 5.60
CA VAL A 169 -2.97 0.66 5.08
C VAL A 169 -3.31 0.46 3.60
N VAL A 170 -4.12 1.35 3.03
CA VAL A 170 -4.56 1.29 1.64
C VAL A 170 -3.65 2.17 0.78
N SER A 171 -3.28 1.64 -0.39
CA SER A 171 -2.43 2.32 -1.36
C SER A 171 -3.23 3.41 -2.07
N ARG A 172 -2.53 4.38 -2.68
CA ARG A 172 -3.20 5.45 -3.45
C ARG A 172 -3.94 4.89 -4.67
N ALA A 173 -3.26 4.06 -5.45
CA ALA A 173 -3.85 3.16 -6.42
C ALA A 173 -3.65 1.74 -5.89
N HIS A 174 -4.63 1.20 -5.18
CA HIS A 174 -4.49 -0.07 -4.47
C HIS A 174 -4.84 -1.26 -5.36
N ALA A 175 -5.99 -1.19 -6.02
CA ALA A 175 -6.37 -2.17 -7.01
C ALA A 175 -7.08 -1.50 -8.19
N ARG A 176 -7.01 -2.13 -9.36
CA ARG A 176 -7.83 -1.77 -10.52
C ARG A 176 -9.05 -2.68 -10.53
N ILE A 177 -10.22 -2.11 -10.77
CA ILE A 177 -11.47 -2.83 -10.98
C ILE A 177 -11.97 -2.51 -12.37
N TYR A 178 -12.40 -3.54 -13.11
CA TYR A 178 -13.04 -3.34 -14.40
C TYR A 178 -14.13 -4.39 -14.67
N TRP A 179 -15.05 -4.08 -15.58
CA TRP A 179 -16.09 -4.97 -16.05
C TRP A 179 -15.59 -5.78 -17.24
N ASP A 180 -15.63 -7.11 -17.13
CA ASP A 180 -15.37 -8.01 -18.25
C ASP A 180 -16.69 -8.46 -18.86
N ALA A 181 -17.00 -7.92 -20.05
CA ALA A 181 -18.24 -8.25 -20.78
C ALA A 181 -18.31 -9.70 -21.24
N ASN A 182 -17.17 -10.38 -21.45
CA ASN A 182 -17.15 -11.79 -21.85
C ASN A 182 -17.52 -12.70 -20.68
N GLN A 183 -17.06 -12.34 -19.48
CA GLN A 183 -17.34 -13.09 -18.25
C GLN A 183 -18.61 -12.62 -17.52
N ASN A 184 -19.21 -11.51 -17.98
CA ASN A 184 -20.34 -10.85 -17.33
C ASN A 184 -20.07 -10.64 -15.83
N ALA A 185 -18.87 -10.18 -15.49
CA ALA A 185 -18.41 -10.04 -14.11
C ALA A 185 -17.44 -8.87 -13.93
N TYR A 186 -17.38 -8.35 -12.70
CA TYR A 186 -16.32 -7.43 -12.31
C TYR A 186 -15.04 -8.20 -11.98
N ILE A 187 -13.91 -7.68 -12.43
CA ILE A 187 -12.58 -8.21 -12.22
C ILE A 187 -11.79 -7.21 -11.38
N ILE A 188 -11.03 -7.70 -10.40
CA ILE A 188 -10.09 -6.94 -9.61
C ILE A 188 -8.65 -7.40 -9.88
N ILE A 189 -7.74 -6.44 -9.98
CA ILE A 189 -6.29 -6.67 -10.08
C ILE A 189 -5.61 -5.90 -8.97
N ASP A 190 -4.91 -6.60 -8.09
CA ASP A 190 -4.10 -5.99 -7.03
C ASP A 190 -2.85 -5.30 -7.62
N ASN A 191 -2.56 -4.10 -7.13
CA ASN A 191 -1.32 -3.35 -7.38
C ASN A 191 -0.88 -2.64 -6.10
N SER A 192 -1.13 -3.28 -4.96
CA SER A 192 -0.96 -2.65 -3.66
C SER A 192 0.37 -3.00 -3.01
N ARG A 193 0.79 -2.20 -2.03
CA ARG A 193 2.00 -2.48 -1.23
C ARG A 193 1.72 -3.47 -0.10
N ASN A 194 0.49 -3.48 0.40
CA ASN A 194 0.10 -4.25 1.57
C ASN A 194 -0.73 -5.50 1.22
N GLY A 195 -1.01 -5.73 -0.05
CA GLY A 195 -1.82 -6.84 -0.54
C GLY A 195 -3.32 -6.59 -0.51
N THR A 196 -4.02 -7.39 -1.30
CA THR A 196 -5.48 -7.52 -1.30
C THR A 196 -5.84 -8.98 -1.00
N TYR A 197 -6.93 -9.22 -0.29
CA TYR A 197 -7.44 -10.55 -0.02
C TYR A 197 -8.90 -10.66 -0.46
N LEU A 198 -9.27 -11.78 -1.06
CA LEU A 198 -10.64 -12.10 -1.46
C LEU A 198 -11.07 -13.39 -0.76
N ASN A 199 -12.14 -13.32 0.03
CA ASN A 199 -12.63 -14.42 0.86
C ASN A 199 -11.53 -15.04 1.74
N GLY A 200 -10.62 -14.20 2.25
CA GLY A 200 -9.46 -14.60 3.05
C GLY A 200 -8.24 -15.09 2.24
N ASN A 201 -8.37 -15.27 0.93
CA ASN A 201 -7.27 -15.69 0.07
C ASN A 201 -6.47 -14.50 -0.44
N PHE A 202 -5.15 -14.54 -0.33
CA PHE A 202 -4.27 -13.50 -0.84
C PHE A 202 -4.30 -13.46 -2.38
N LEU A 203 -4.51 -12.28 -2.94
CA LEU A 203 -4.48 -12.07 -4.39
C LEU A 203 -3.05 -11.79 -4.84
N ALA A 204 -2.59 -12.50 -5.87
CA ALA A 204 -1.32 -12.21 -6.49
C ALA A 204 -1.38 -10.87 -7.23
N SER A 205 -0.42 -9.99 -6.96
CA SER A 205 -0.31 -8.69 -7.62
C SER A 205 -0.25 -8.86 -9.15
N GLY A 206 -1.01 -8.05 -9.87
CA GLY A 206 -1.08 -8.08 -11.33
C GLY A 206 -1.95 -9.19 -11.94
N VAL A 207 -2.47 -10.13 -11.13
CA VAL A 207 -3.33 -11.21 -11.60
C VAL A 207 -4.81 -10.80 -11.51
N PRO A 208 -5.63 -11.05 -12.55
CA PRO A 208 -7.06 -10.77 -12.52
C PRO A 208 -7.83 -11.82 -11.71
N TYR A 209 -8.68 -11.34 -10.80
CA TYR A 209 -9.59 -12.15 -9.99
C TYR A 209 -11.03 -11.69 -10.17
N ARG A 210 -11.96 -12.64 -10.31
CA ARG A 210 -13.39 -12.35 -10.45
C ARG A 210 -13.97 -11.94 -9.10
N LEU A 211 -14.77 -10.87 -9.10
CA LEU A 211 -15.62 -10.46 -8.00
C LEU A 211 -17.05 -10.96 -8.21
N SER A 212 -17.60 -11.58 -7.17
CA SER A 212 -18.96 -12.11 -7.12
C SER A 212 -19.77 -11.44 -6.01
N ASN A 213 -21.09 -11.48 -6.14
CA ASN A 213 -21.98 -10.97 -5.10
C ASN A 213 -21.80 -11.78 -3.80
N GLY A 214 -21.60 -11.08 -2.68
CA GLY A 214 -21.34 -11.67 -1.37
C GLY A 214 -19.87 -11.86 -1.02
N ASP A 215 -18.93 -11.63 -1.95
CA ASP A 215 -17.50 -11.80 -1.66
C ASP A 215 -17.00 -10.82 -0.59
N LEU A 216 -16.09 -11.30 0.26
CA LEU A 216 -15.40 -10.51 1.26
C LEU A 216 -14.08 -10.01 0.69
N LEU A 217 -14.01 -8.73 0.35
CA LEU A 217 -12.83 -8.08 -0.16
C LEU A 217 -12.12 -7.33 0.97
N GLN A 218 -10.86 -7.65 1.22
CA GLN A 218 -10.03 -6.97 2.20
C GLN A 218 -8.88 -6.25 1.49
N LEU A 219 -8.69 -4.98 1.83
CA LEU A 219 -7.60 -4.17 1.31
C LEU A 219 -6.55 -3.92 2.40
N GLY A 220 -5.30 -4.27 2.13
CA GLY A 220 -4.22 -4.19 3.10
C GLY A 220 -4.25 -5.28 4.17
N GLN A 221 -3.44 -5.10 5.21
CA GLN A 221 -3.16 -6.14 6.20
C GLN A 221 -4.11 -6.07 7.41
N ASN A 222 -4.09 -7.12 8.22
CA ASN A 222 -4.73 -7.19 9.53
C ASN A 222 -6.27 -7.06 9.56
N ASN A 223 -6.97 -7.30 8.44
CA ASN A 223 -8.43 -7.15 8.34
C ASN A 223 -8.94 -5.74 8.70
N LEU A 224 -8.08 -4.71 8.60
CA LEU A 224 -8.42 -3.36 9.05
C LEU A 224 -9.39 -2.63 8.10
N VAL A 225 -9.34 -2.99 6.83
CA VAL A 225 -10.21 -2.45 5.79
C VAL A 225 -10.84 -3.62 5.03
N THR A 226 -12.12 -3.83 5.28
CA THR A 226 -12.89 -4.98 4.77
C THR A 226 -14.19 -4.49 4.15
N PHE A 227 -14.56 -5.12 3.05
CA PHE A 227 -15.75 -4.81 2.27
C PHE A 227 -16.51 -6.09 1.95
N THR A 228 -17.84 -5.99 1.94
CA THR A 228 -18.71 -6.97 1.30
C THR A 228 -19.07 -6.48 -0.09
N VAL A 229 -18.80 -7.31 -1.09
CA VAL A 229 -19.09 -7.05 -2.49
C VAL A 229 -20.57 -7.33 -2.75
N SER A 230 -21.23 -6.44 -3.48
CA SER A 230 -22.57 -6.67 -4.01
C SER A 230 -22.66 -6.20 -5.45
N VAL A 231 -23.19 -7.05 -6.32
CA VAL A 231 -23.38 -6.76 -7.75
C VAL A 231 -24.88 -6.67 -7.99
N ILE A 232 -25.35 -5.48 -8.38
CA ILE A 232 -26.79 -5.17 -8.51
C ILE A 232 -27.10 -5.05 -10.00
N PHE A 233 -28.03 -5.87 -10.48
CA PHE A 233 -28.51 -5.89 -11.87
C PHE A 233 -29.75 -5.00 -12.06
#